data_AF-A0A7C4BZR6-F1
#
_entry.id   AF-A0A7C4BZR6-F1
#
_cell.length_a   1.000
_cell.length_b   1.000
_cell.length_c   1.000
_cell.angle_alpha   90.00
_cell.angle_beta   90.00
_cell.angle_gamma   90.00
#
_symmetry.space_group_name_H-M   'P 1'
#
loop_
_entity.id
_entity.type
_entity.pdbx_description
1 polymer ?
#
loop_
_entity_poly.entity_id
_entity_poly.type
_entity_poly.pdbx_seq_one_letter_code
_entity_poly.pdbx_strand_id
1 'polypeptide(L)'
;MQLRTAILRAPLVRLRFGDRRLDDSNIFVRWVKEGRKYGLGAILVTQQPGAIADQIISQGDNFFALHLLNDADLQTLQRHNAYYTDEILNYLRTEPIIGNCYFWSAPHQPFVLPVRVADFESVCQKPAAIAAASPPKKLPELVAQAIKEALTGNPRVWLYPVSSFNGKKEDGWLAFSADYLHSAVAQVTGADTDELTREIAVVLQRHKARSGYAVLEGVTRRVWAIPQSHLKFKAGKRPRPTPVQIADKL
;
A
#
# COMPACT_ATOMS: atom_id res chain seq x y z
N MET A 1 1.68 16.36 -21.59
CA MET A 1 1.66 17.38 -20.53
C MET A 1 1.33 16.66 -19.24
N GLN A 2 2.33 16.28 -18.44
CA GLN A 2 2.13 15.45 -17.23
C GLN A 2 2.33 16.31 -16.00
N LEU A 3 1.27 16.45 -15.20
CA LEU A 3 1.16 17.37 -14.08
C LEU A 3 1.81 16.77 -12.82
N ARG A 4 2.87 17.38 -12.31
CA ARG A 4 3.38 17.17 -10.94
C ARG A 4 2.61 18.10 -10.01
N THR A 5 1.76 17.57 -9.16
CA THR A 5 0.75 18.36 -8.42
C THR A 5 1.05 18.31 -6.92
N ALA A 6 1.39 19.45 -6.31
CA ALA A 6 1.42 19.59 -4.86
C ALA A 6 0.06 20.12 -4.39
N ILE A 7 -0.70 19.34 -3.62
CA ILE A 7 -1.99 19.75 -3.03
C ILE A 7 -1.78 20.02 -1.55
N LEU A 8 -1.86 21.27 -1.14
CA LEU A 8 -1.69 21.64 0.26
C LEU A 8 -3.03 21.68 0.97
N ARG A 9 -3.51 20.51 1.46
CA ARG A 9 -4.33 20.28 2.69
C ARG A 9 -5.45 19.21 2.54
N ALA A 10 -5.34 18.12 3.33
CA ALA A 10 -6.41 17.24 3.84
C ALA A 10 -5.80 16.30 4.94
N PRO A 11 -6.58 15.66 5.84
CA PRO A 11 -6.04 15.04 7.05
C PRO A 11 -5.42 13.65 6.81
N LEU A 12 -4.37 13.39 7.58
CA LEU A 12 -3.81 12.08 7.98
C LEU A 12 -3.32 11.12 6.88
N VAL A 13 -2.16 11.40 6.28
CA VAL A 13 -1.12 10.38 6.02
C VAL A 13 0.23 10.98 6.37
N ARG A 14 0.78 10.62 7.53
CA ARG A 14 2.13 11.02 7.95
C ARG A 14 3.17 10.14 7.24
N LEU A 15 3.35 10.36 5.94
CA LEU A 15 4.54 9.88 5.23
C LEU A 15 5.75 10.60 5.84
N ARG A 16 6.71 9.83 6.37
CA ARG A 16 7.91 10.37 7.04
C ARG A 16 8.84 11.01 6.00
N PHE A 17 8.51 12.23 5.59
CA PHE A 17 9.41 13.14 4.84
C PHE A 17 10.31 13.98 5.78
N GLY A 18 10.32 13.67 7.08
CA GLY A 18 10.85 14.53 8.14
C GLY A 18 12.37 14.65 8.26
N ASP A 19 13.15 14.15 7.31
CA ASP A 19 14.59 14.39 7.28
C ASP A 19 14.91 15.51 6.27
N ARG A 20 15.37 16.66 6.77
CA ARG A 20 15.57 17.88 5.96
C ARG A 20 16.70 17.72 4.92
N ARG A 21 17.47 16.65 5.00
CA ARG A 21 18.51 16.28 4.03
C ARG A 21 18.19 14.92 3.44
N LEU A 22 17.32 14.91 2.44
CA LEU A 22 17.25 13.78 1.53
C LEU A 22 18.48 13.84 0.62
N ASP A 23 19.14 12.70 0.47
CA ASP A 23 20.24 12.50 -0.48
C ASP A 23 19.69 12.03 -1.83
N ASP A 24 20.53 12.11 -2.88
CA ASP A 24 20.15 11.63 -4.21
C ASP A 24 19.91 10.10 -4.25
N SER A 25 20.36 9.38 -3.23
CA SER A 25 20.07 7.95 -3.02
C SER A 25 18.61 7.72 -2.64
N ASN A 26 17.91 8.73 -2.10
CA ASN A 26 16.55 8.60 -1.63
C ASN A 26 15.58 8.33 -2.78
N ILE A 27 14.74 7.30 -2.62
CA ILE A 27 13.79 6.89 -3.64
C ILE A 27 12.80 7.98 -4.03
N PHE A 28 12.39 8.86 -3.11
CA PHE A 28 11.45 9.94 -3.41
C PHE A 28 12.11 11.05 -4.24
N VAL A 29 13.36 11.38 -3.95
CA VAL A 29 14.14 12.35 -4.73
C VAL A 29 14.39 11.80 -6.14
N ARG A 30 14.77 10.53 -6.26
CA ARG A 30 14.92 9.86 -7.57
C ARG A 30 13.61 9.78 -8.33
N TRP A 31 12.51 9.44 -7.67
CA TRP A 31 11.18 9.40 -8.29
C TRP A 31 10.80 10.75 -8.88
N VAL A 32 11.02 11.81 -8.12
CA VAL A 32 10.66 13.16 -8.54
C VAL A 32 11.63 13.69 -9.61
N LYS A 33 12.93 13.37 -9.58
CA LYS A 33 13.88 13.78 -10.63
C LYS A 33 13.72 12.99 -11.93
N GLU A 34 13.63 11.67 -11.86
CA GLU A 34 13.68 10.77 -13.01
C GLU A 34 12.31 10.26 -13.48
N GLY A 35 11.27 10.36 -12.65
CA GLY A 35 9.95 9.78 -12.95
C GLY A 35 9.35 10.24 -14.28
N ARG A 36 9.67 11.47 -14.71
CA ARG A 36 9.24 12.00 -16.02
C ARG A 36 9.79 11.19 -17.20
N LYS A 37 10.98 10.59 -17.08
CA LYS A 37 11.55 9.71 -18.12
C LYS A 37 10.74 8.43 -18.31
N TYR A 38 10.03 8.00 -17.27
CA TYR A 38 9.26 6.76 -17.23
C TYR A 38 7.74 6.99 -17.23
N GLY A 39 7.29 8.22 -17.47
CA GLY A 39 5.87 8.58 -17.45
C GLY A 39 5.21 8.50 -16.07
N LEU A 40 6.00 8.51 -14.98
CA LEU A 40 5.54 8.44 -13.60
C LEU A 40 5.28 9.85 -13.05
N GLY A 41 4.05 10.08 -12.59
CA GLY A 41 3.66 11.28 -11.86
C GLY A 41 3.70 11.07 -10.34
N ALA A 42 3.71 12.16 -9.59
CA ALA A 42 3.53 12.14 -8.14
C ALA A 42 2.62 13.29 -7.73
N ILE A 43 1.76 13.02 -6.76
CA ILE A 43 0.95 14.03 -6.07
C ILE A 43 1.40 14.07 -4.62
N LEU A 44 1.85 15.25 -4.18
CA LEU A 44 2.35 15.46 -2.82
C LEU A 44 1.30 16.24 -2.04
N VAL A 45 0.82 15.66 -0.94
CA VAL A 45 -0.19 16.28 -0.10
C VAL A 45 0.36 16.50 1.30
N THR A 46 0.34 17.75 1.78
CA THR A 46 0.80 18.09 3.13
C THR A 46 0.02 19.26 3.73
N GLN A 47 0.03 19.36 5.06
CA GLN A 47 -0.41 20.54 5.79
C GLN A 47 0.73 21.53 6.06
N GLN A 48 1.97 21.04 6.04
CA GLN A 48 3.19 21.80 6.34
C GLN A 48 4.13 21.69 5.14
N PRO A 49 4.07 22.63 4.17
CA PRO A 49 5.00 22.64 3.04
C PRO A 49 6.46 22.74 3.49
N GLY A 50 6.75 23.45 4.59
CA GLY A 50 8.10 23.54 5.16
C GLY A 50 8.67 22.22 5.70
N ALA A 51 7.85 21.17 5.83
CA ALA A 51 8.29 19.84 6.22
C ALA A 51 8.74 18.98 5.03
N ILE A 52 8.46 19.39 3.80
CA ILE A 52 8.92 18.67 2.59
C ILE A 52 10.33 19.16 2.25
N ALA A 53 11.22 18.23 1.88
CA ALA A 53 12.56 18.58 1.44
C ALA A 53 12.56 19.47 0.19
N ASP A 54 13.41 20.51 0.18
CA ASP A 54 13.50 21.48 -0.91
C ASP A 54 13.79 20.82 -2.28
N GLN A 55 14.53 19.70 -2.29
CA GLN A 55 14.81 18.92 -3.50
C GLN A 55 13.55 18.30 -4.14
N ILE A 56 12.50 18.06 -3.35
CA ILE A 56 11.23 17.52 -3.83
C ILE A 56 10.32 18.67 -4.30
N ILE A 57 10.20 19.74 -3.51
CA ILE A 57 9.31 20.88 -3.84
C ILE A 57 9.78 21.61 -5.11
N SER A 58 11.09 21.82 -5.25
CA SER A 58 11.70 22.51 -6.41
C SER A 58 11.47 21.80 -7.75
N GLN A 59 11.02 20.56 -7.72
CA GLN A 59 10.72 19.75 -8.90
C GLN A 59 9.21 19.73 -9.22
N GLY A 60 8.38 20.39 -8.41
CA GLY A 60 6.95 20.52 -8.63
C GLY A 60 6.65 21.50 -9.76
N ASP A 61 5.88 21.05 -10.75
CA ASP A 61 5.42 21.89 -11.86
C ASP A 61 4.08 22.57 -11.54
N ASN A 62 3.27 22.00 -10.65
CA ASN A 62 1.92 22.48 -10.34
C ASN A 62 1.72 22.58 -8.83
N PHE A 63 1.17 23.71 -8.42
CA PHE A 63 0.94 24.08 -7.04
C PHE A 63 -0.53 24.37 -6.84
N PHE A 64 -1.13 23.69 -5.88
CA PHE A 64 -2.46 23.96 -5.36
C PHE A 64 -2.29 24.35 -3.89
N ALA A 65 -2.27 25.66 -3.65
CA ALA A 65 -2.17 26.20 -2.30
C ALA A 65 -3.57 26.49 -1.77
N LEU A 66 -4.00 25.78 -0.73
CA LEU A 66 -5.18 26.15 0.04
C LEU A 66 -4.76 27.04 1.21
N HIS A 67 -5.72 27.38 2.06
CA HIS A 67 -5.50 28.19 3.25
C HIS A 67 -4.30 27.72 4.10
N LEU A 68 -3.30 28.60 4.27
CA LEU A 68 -2.06 28.39 5.04
C LEU A 68 -1.91 29.47 6.10
N LEU A 69 -1.78 29.06 7.37
CA LEU A 69 -1.70 29.98 8.51
C LEU A 69 -0.28 30.38 8.90
N ASN A 70 0.70 29.48 8.65
CA ASN A 70 2.05 29.62 9.16
C ASN A 70 2.94 30.42 8.19
N ASP A 71 3.60 31.45 8.70
CA ASP A 71 4.51 32.33 7.96
C ASP A 71 5.66 31.56 7.31
N ALA A 72 6.24 30.59 8.03
CA ALA A 72 7.34 29.79 7.51
C ALA A 72 6.89 28.92 6.32
N ASP A 73 5.63 28.48 6.33
CA ASP A 73 5.04 27.68 5.25
C ASP A 73 4.72 28.56 4.02
N LEU A 74 4.19 29.78 4.24
CA LEU A 74 3.98 30.77 3.19
C LEU A 74 5.29 31.19 2.52
N GLN A 75 6.34 31.48 3.30
CA GLN A 75 7.66 31.79 2.79
C GLN A 75 8.28 30.61 2.03
N THR A 76 8.04 29.37 2.48
CA THR A 76 8.50 28.18 1.76
C THR A 76 7.83 28.07 0.40
N LEU A 77 6.51 28.30 0.32
CA LEU A 77 5.79 28.32 -0.95
C LEU A 77 6.34 29.38 -1.91
N GLN A 78 6.54 30.61 -1.42
CA GLN A 78 7.08 31.72 -2.21
C GLN A 78 8.50 31.47 -2.70
N ARG A 79 9.36 30.87 -1.87
CA ARG A 79 10.74 30.50 -2.26
C ARG A 79 10.78 29.51 -3.42
N HIS A 80 9.82 28.59 -3.47
CA HIS A 80 9.74 27.56 -4.52
C HIS A 80 8.93 28.01 -5.74
N ASN A 81 8.08 29.02 -5.61
CA ASN A 81 7.28 29.55 -6.70
C ASN A 81 7.09 31.07 -6.56
N ALA A 82 7.85 31.82 -7.37
CA ALA A 82 7.85 33.29 -7.37
C ALA A 82 6.53 33.93 -7.81
N TYR A 83 5.62 33.18 -8.45
CA TYR A 83 4.30 33.70 -8.82
C TYR A 83 3.38 33.89 -7.61
N TYR A 84 3.69 33.28 -6.47
CA TYR A 84 3.00 33.56 -5.20
C TYR A 84 3.59 34.83 -4.56
N THR A 85 3.15 35.98 -5.08
CA THR A 85 3.49 37.31 -4.54
C THR A 85 2.95 37.49 -3.12
N ASP A 86 3.48 38.47 -2.39
CA ASP A 86 3.05 38.76 -1.00
C ASP A 86 1.54 39.02 -0.90
N GLU A 87 0.94 39.61 -1.93
CA GLU A 87 -0.51 39.80 -2.03
C GLU A 87 -1.26 38.46 -2.04
N ILE A 88 -0.80 37.50 -2.85
CA ILE A 88 -1.39 36.15 -2.92
C ILE A 88 -1.18 35.40 -1.60
N LEU A 89 -0.03 35.55 -0.96
CA LEU A 89 0.23 34.95 0.36
C LEU A 89 -0.72 35.53 1.43
N ASN A 90 -1.01 36.82 1.38
CA ASN A 90 -1.98 37.45 2.26
C ASN A 90 -3.39 36.90 2.04
N TYR A 91 -3.79 36.69 0.77
CA TYR A 91 -5.06 36.03 0.47
C TYR A 91 -5.09 34.59 0.98
N LEU A 92 -4.04 33.79 0.76
CA LEU A 92 -3.91 32.43 1.30
C LEU A 92 -4.03 32.38 2.83
N ARG A 93 -3.44 33.35 3.52
CA ARG A 93 -3.51 33.46 4.99
C ARG A 93 -4.90 33.80 5.49
N THR A 94 -5.62 34.65 4.77
CA THR A 94 -6.91 35.20 5.20
C THR A 94 -8.11 34.52 4.56
N GLU A 95 -7.88 33.52 3.69
CA GLU A 95 -8.90 32.84 2.91
C GLU A 95 -10.04 32.27 3.78
N PRO A 96 -11.26 32.83 3.71
CA PRO A 96 -12.37 32.39 4.55
C PRO A 96 -13.16 31.23 3.93
N ILE A 97 -13.01 31.00 2.61
CA ILE A 97 -13.84 30.05 1.87
C ILE A 97 -13.19 28.66 1.89
N ILE A 98 -13.87 27.71 2.54
CA ILE A 98 -13.45 26.31 2.52
C ILE A 98 -13.53 25.78 1.08
N GLY A 99 -12.42 25.18 0.64
CA GLY A 99 -12.30 24.62 -0.70
C GLY A 99 -11.82 25.62 -1.76
N ASN A 100 -11.61 26.89 -1.42
CA ASN A 100 -10.92 27.82 -2.32
C ASN A 100 -9.41 27.55 -2.30
N CYS A 101 -8.79 27.55 -3.48
CA CYS A 101 -7.36 27.30 -3.63
C CYS A 101 -6.75 28.23 -4.68
N TYR A 102 -5.47 28.52 -4.53
CA TYR A 102 -4.69 29.33 -5.44
C TYR A 102 -3.79 28.39 -6.24
N PHE A 103 -4.15 28.23 -7.51
CA PHE A 103 -3.59 27.26 -8.43
C PHE A 103 -2.62 27.92 -9.42
N TRP A 104 -1.45 27.29 -9.59
CA TRP A 104 -0.50 27.65 -10.62
C TRP A 104 0.10 26.40 -11.28
N SER A 105 0.30 26.47 -12.60
CA SER A 105 0.79 25.37 -13.42
C SER A 105 1.86 25.82 -14.42
N ALA A 106 3.03 25.21 -14.33
CA ALA A 106 4.09 25.37 -15.32
C ALA A 106 3.75 24.66 -16.65
N PRO A 107 4.32 25.08 -17.78
CA PRO A 107 5.16 26.27 -17.97
C PRO A 107 4.38 27.48 -18.52
N HIS A 108 3.11 27.31 -18.91
CA HIS A 108 2.39 28.29 -19.72
C HIS A 108 1.49 29.24 -18.92
N GLN A 109 1.27 29.00 -17.62
CA GLN A 109 0.39 29.85 -16.82
C GLN A 109 1.16 31.05 -16.24
N PRO A 110 0.80 32.29 -16.60
CA PRO A 110 1.59 33.47 -16.21
C PRO A 110 1.21 34.05 -14.83
N PHE A 111 0.08 33.65 -14.24
CA PHE A 111 -0.40 34.16 -12.95
C PHE A 111 -1.13 33.08 -12.15
N VAL A 112 -1.24 33.27 -10.84
CA VAL A 112 -1.96 32.35 -9.95
C VAL A 112 -3.46 32.56 -10.08
N LEU A 113 -4.21 31.47 -10.21
CA LEU A 113 -5.66 31.48 -10.38
C LEU A 113 -6.37 31.06 -9.08
N PRO A 114 -7.35 31.82 -8.58
CA PRO A 114 -8.26 31.32 -7.56
C PRO A 114 -9.20 30.27 -8.18
N VAL A 115 -9.28 29.10 -7.59
CA VAL A 115 -10.08 27.96 -8.03
C VAL A 115 -10.85 27.41 -6.85
N ARG A 116 -12.16 27.17 -7.03
CA ARG A 116 -12.98 26.49 -6.02
C ARG A 116 -13.01 25.01 -6.30
N VAL A 117 -12.43 24.23 -5.39
CA VAL A 117 -12.47 22.78 -5.42
C VAL A 117 -13.90 22.32 -5.09
N ALA A 118 -14.48 21.52 -5.99
CA ALA A 118 -15.78 20.91 -5.76
C ALA A 118 -15.67 19.81 -4.70
N ASP A 119 -16.75 19.59 -3.95
CA ASP A 119 -16.82 18.48 -3.01
C ASP A 119 -16.75 17.15 -3.78
N PHE A 120 -15.85 16.28 -3.36
CA PHE A 120 -15.64 14.98 -3.98
C PHE A 120 -16.94 14.17 -4.00
N GLU A 121 -17.71 14.18 -2.90
CA GLU A 121 -18.97 13.43 -2.80
C GLU A 121 -20.04 13.95 -3.76
N SER A 122 -19.98 15.22 -4.14
CA SER A 122 -20.94 15.83 -5.05
C SER A 122 -20.69 15.52 -6.52
N VAL A 123 -19.42 15.30 -6.89
CA VAL A 123 -19.00 15.09 -8.29
C VAL A 123 -18.84 13.60 -8.60
N CYS A 124 -18.35 12.84 -7.64
CA CYS A 124 -18.30 11.40 -7.78
C CYS A 124 -19.69 10.86 -7.48
N GLN A 125 -20.30 10.18 -8.47
CA GLN A 125 -21.28 9.15 -8.12
C GLN A 125 -20.59 8.29 -7.07
N LYS A 126 -21.17 8.21 -5.87
CA LYS A 126 -20.71 7.29 -4.82
C LYS A 126 -20.38 6.01 -5.57
N PRO A 127 -19.09 5.62 -5.71
CA PRO A 127 -18.77 4.39 -6.41
C PRO A 127 -19.66 3.39 -5.72
N ALA A 128 -20.57 2.75 -6.48
CA ALA A 128 -21.48 1.74 -5.94
C ALA A 128 -20.59 0.96 -5.02
N ALA A 129 -20.81 1.11 -3.69
CA ALA A 129 -19.76 0.85 -2.71
C ALA A 129 -19.08 -0.41 -3.21
N ILE A 130 -17.74 -0.44 -3.39
CA ILE A 130 -17.09 -1.76 -3.37
C ILE A 130 -17.64 -2.29 -2.08
N ALA A 131 -18.63 -3.18 -2.18
CA ALA A 131 -19.66 -3.24 -1.17
C ALA A 131 -18.84 -3.40 0.09
N ALA A 132 -18.93 -2.43 1.01
CA ALA A 132 -18.40 -2.64 2.34
C ALA A 132 -19.25 -3.83 2.76
N ALA A 133 -18.71 -5.01 2.46
CA ALA A 133 -19.46 -6.22 2.40
C ALA A 133 -19.85 -6.31 3.83
N SER A 134 -21.14 -6.05 4.11
CA SER A 134 -21.71 -6.29 5.42
C SER A 134 -21.11 -7.63 5.82
N PRO A 135 -20.27 -7.68 6.88
CA PRO A 135 -19.32 -8.77 7.08
C PRO A 135 -20.11 -10.03 6.80
N PRO A 136 -19.83 -10.73 5.68
CA PRO A 136 -20.76 -11.75 5.29
C PRO A 136 -20.75 -12.68 6.48
N LYS A 137 -21.93 -13.05 7.00
CA LYS A 137 -22.04 -14.19 7.92
C LYS A 137 -21.40 -15.48 7.34
N LYS A 138 -20.85 -15.40 6.11
CA LYS A 138 -20.07 -16.35 5.34
C LYS A 138 -18.55 -16.03 5.24
N LEU A 139 -17.97 -15.08 5.98
CA LEU A 139 -16.52 -14.80 5.91
C LEU A 139 -15.67 -16.06 6.20
N PRO A 140 -16.01 -16.90 7.20
CA PRO A 140 -15.29 -18.15 7.43
C PRO A 140 -15.45 -19.16 6.27
N GLU A 141 -16.62 -19.18 5.62
CA GLU A 141 -16.90 -20.06 4.48
C GLU A 141 -16.14 -19.62 3.22
N LEU A 142 -16.10 -18.31 2.98
CA LEU A 142 -15.34 -17.71 1.88
C LEU A 142 -13.83 -17.91 2.07
N VAL A 143 -13.33 -17.73 3.29
CA VAL A 143 -11.93 -18.01 3.64
C VAL A 143 -11.62 -19.49 3.46
N ALA A 144 -12.48 -20.40 3.91
CA ALA A 144 -12.30 -21.84 3.72
C ALA A 144 -12.28 -22.24 2.24
N GLN A 145 -13.16 -21.67 1.43
CA GLN A 145 -13.20 -21.90 -0.02
C GLN A 145 -11.95 -21.32 -0.71
N ALA A 146 -11.53 -20.10 -0.35
CA ALA A 146 -10.34 -19.46 -0.88
C ALA A 146 -9.06 -20.23 -0.51
N ILE A 147 -8.94 -20.76 0.72
CA ILE A 147 -7.82 -21.61 1.13
C ILE A 147 -7.80 -22.90 0.30
N LYS A 148 -8.97 -23.55 0.12
CA LYS A 148 -9.08 -24.76 -0.71
C LYS A 148 -8.64 -24.51 -2.15
N GLU A 149 -9.07 -23.41 -2.75
CA GLU A 149 -8.66 -23.01 -4.11
C GLU A 149 -7.18 -22.65 -4.20
N ALA A 150 -6.66 -21.92 -3.20
CA ALA A 150 -5.25 -21.55 -3.11
C ALA A 150 -4.35 -22.80 -3.05
N LEU A 151 -4.70 -23.76 -2.21
CA LEU A 151 -3.93 -25.00 -2.04
C LEU A 151 -4.08 -25.94 -3.26
N THR A 152 -5.25 -26.03 -3.88
CA THR A 152 -5.50 -27.00 -4.97
C THR A 152 -5.16 -26.51 -6.38
N GLY A 153 -5.17 -25.20 -6.65
CA GLY A 153 -5.06 -24.69 -8.03
C GLY A 153 -4.25 -23.40 -8.23
N ASN A 154 -3.99 -22.61 -7.18
CA ASN A 154 -3.29 -21.33 -7.36
C ASN A 154 -1.78 -21.54 -7.59
N PRO A 155 -1.19 -21.00 -8.69
CA PRO A 155 0.23 -21.13 -9.00
C PRO A 155 1.16 -20.36 -8.06
N ARG A 156 0.64 -19.40 -7.28
CA ARG A 156 1.42 -18.59 -6.33
C ARG A 156 1.69 -19.27 -4.99
N VAL A 157 0.94 -20.33 -4.65
CA VAL A 157 1.11 -21.07 -3.39
C VAL A 157 1.81 -22.39 -3.68
N TRP A 158 3.12 -22.43 -3.40
CA TRP A 158 3.92 -23.65 -3.53
C TRP A 158 3.75 -24.58 -2.33
N LEU A 159 3.68 -25.87 -2.63
CA LEU A 159 3.57 -26.95 -1.66
C LEU A 159 4.86 -27.76 -1.67
N TYR A 160 5.38 -28.04 -0.48
CA TYR A 160 6.62 -28.77 -0.26
C TYR A 160 6.36 -30.01 0.60
N PRO A 161 6.85 -31.21 0.24
CA PRO A 161 6.78 -32.36 1.13
C PRO A 161 7.62 -32.13 2.38
N VAL A 162 7.12 -32.52 3.54
CA VAL A 162 7.84 -32.41 4.80
C VAL A 162 8.58 -33.72 5.06
N SER A 163 9.88 -33.65 5.32
CA SER A 163 10.70 -34.81 5.67
C SER A 163 10.89 -35.00 7.18
N SER A 164 10.79 -33.92 7.95
CA SER A 164 10.91 -33.98 9.41
C SER A 164 10.23 -32.80 10.09
N PHE A 165 9.59 -33.08 11.23
CA PHE A 165 9.15 -32.09 12.20
C PHE A 165 10.05 -32.17 13.43
N ASN A 166 10.73 -31.10 13.80
CA ASN A 166 11.60 -31.05 14.99
C ASN A 166 12.54 -32.26 15.12
N GLY A 167 13.11 -32.71 14.00
CA GLY A 167 14.01 -33.88 13.97
C GLY A 167 13.32 -35.27 13.98
N LYS A 168 11.98 -35.35 14.11
CA LYS A 168 11.22 -36.60 13.94
C LYS A 168 10.78 -36.74 12.48
N LYS A 169 11.13 -37.86 11.84
CA LYS A 169 10.70 -38.19 10.48
C LYS A 169 9.21 -38.50 10.50
N GLU A 170 8.41 -37.64 9.88
CA GLU A 170 6.98 -37.84 9.66
C GLU A 170 6.68 -37.62 8.18
N ASP A 171 6.45 -38.72 7.46
CA ASP A 171 6.10 -38.70 6.05
C ASP A 171 4.59 -38.50 5.86
N GLY A 172 4.19 -37.80 4.80
CA GLY A 172 2.76 -37.56 4.48
C GLY A 172 2.22 -36.17 4.83
N TRP A 173 3.11 -35.21 5.13
CA TRP A 173 2.76 -33.81 5.38
C TRP A 173 3.23 -32.90 4.24
N LEU A 174 2.45 -31.85 3.97
CA LEU A 174 2.76 -30.82 2.98
C LEU A 174 2.85 -29.46 3.66
N ALA A 175 3.99 -28.80 3.49
CA ALA A 175 4.25 -27.45 3.97
C ALA A 175 4.00 -26.40 2.88
N PHE A 176 3.55 -25.22 3.31
CA PHE A 176 3.43 -24.04 2.46
C PHE A 176 3.68 -22.76 3.29
N SER A 177 4.07 -21.69 2.60
CA SER A 177 4.32 -20.39 3.24
C SER A 177 3.03 -19.73 3.71
N ALA A 178 3.04 -19.22 4.94
CA ALA A 178 1.94 -18.44 5.50
C ALA A 178 1.68 -17.16 4.70
N ASP A 179 2.74 -16.47 4.26
CA ASP A 179 2.64 -15.18 3.55
C ASP A 179 2.03 -15.34 2.15
N TYR A 180 2.41 -16.42 1.44
CA TYR A 180 1.85 -16.73 0.13
C TYR A 180 0.38 -17.17 0.22
N LEU A 181 0.00 -17.90 1.27
CA LEU A 181 -1.41 -18.20 1.50
C LEU A 181 -2.18 -16.92 1.85
N HIS A 182 -1.66 -16.09 2.76
CA HIS A 182 -2.30 -14.86 3.19
C HIS A 182 -2.56 -13.91 2.01
N SER A 183 -1.55 -13.66 1.18
CA SER A 183 -1.70 -12.83 -0.03
C SER A 183 -2.67 -13.41 -1.05
N ALA A 184 -2.70 -14.73 -1.23
CA ALA A 184 -3.65 -15.40 -2.13
C ALA A 184 -5.10 -15.28 -1.63
N VAL A 185 -5.33 -15.42 -0.33
CA VAL A 185 -6.67 -15.30 0.26
C VAL A 185 -7.12 -13.82 0.28
N ALA A 186 -6.24 -12.89 0.64
CA ALA A 186 -6.52 -11.45 0.68
C ALA A 186 -7.00 -10.89 -0.66
N GLN A 187 -6.46 -11.40 -1.78
CA GLN A 187 -6.92 -11.02 -3.13
C GLN A 187 -8.37 -11.42 -3.43
N VAL A 188 -8.87 -12.48 -2.80
CA VAL A 188 -10.22 -13.00 -3.03
C VAL A 188 -11.23 -12.40 -2.06
N THR A 189 -10.82 -12.22 -0.79
CA THR A 189 -11.73 -11.76 0.27
C THR A 189 -11.76 -10.24 0.40
N GLY A 190 -10.69 -9.53 0.02
CA GLY A 190 -10.57 -8.08 0.23
C GLY A 190 -10.65 -7.65 1.69
N ALA A 191 -10.52 -8.59 2.62
CA ALA A 191 -10.69 -8.38 4.06
C ALA A 191 -9.46 -7.73 4.69
N ASP A 192 -9.67 -7.10 5.85
CA ASP A 192 -8.58 -6.49 6.62
C ASP A 192 -7.55 -7.54 7.07
N THR A 193 -6.28 -7.12 7.15
CA THR A 193 -5.11 -7.99 7.33
C THR A 193 -5.16 -8.75 8.66
N ASP A 194 -5.61 -8.08 9.72
CA ASP A 194 -5.63 -8.63 11.07
C ASP A 194 -6.78 -9.63 11.29
N GLU A 195 -7.97 -9.33 10.75
CA GLU A 195 -9.12 -10.23 10.80
C GLU A 195 -8.87 -11.48 9.95
N LEU A 196 -8.30 -11.30 8.75
CA LEU A 196 -7.96 -12.39 7.85
C LEU A 196 -6.94 -13.35 8.45
N THR A 197 -5.92 -12.83 9.13
CA THR A 197 -4.90 -13.66 9.80
C THR A 197 -5.50 -14.55 10.88
N ARG A 198 -6.47 -14.04 11.65
CA ARG A 198 -7.17 -14.80 12.69
C ARG A 198 -8.04 -15.90 12.08
N GLU A 199 -8.83 -15.57 11.06
CA GLU A 199 -9.72 -16.53 10.41
C GLU A 199 -8.96 -17.65 9.69
N ILE A 200 -7.86 -17.33 9.00
CA ILE A 200 -6.99 -18.35 8.38
C ILE A 200 -6.46 -19.31 9.43
N ALA A 201 -6.01 -18.81 10.59
CA ALA A 201 -5.52 -19.65 11.67
C ALA A 201 -6.62 -20.58 12.22
N VAL A 202 -7.84 -20.07 12.41
CA VAL A 202 -8.99 -20.87 12.88
C VAL A 202 -9.35 -21.98 11.87
N VAL A 203 -9.41 -21.67 10.58
CA VAL A 203 -9.72 -22.66 9.53
C VAL A 203 -8.62 -23.72 9.43
N LEU A 204 -7.35 -23.31 9.48
CA LEU A 204 -6.21 -24.24 9.43
C LEU A 204 -6.13 -25.14 10.68
N GLN A 205 -6.44 -24.63 11.87
CA GLN A 205 -6.52 -25.43 13.10
C GLN A 205 -7.60 -26.51 13.02
N ARG A 206 -8.78 -26.22 12.43
CA ARG A 206 -9.84 -27.23 12.22
C ARG A 206 -9.36 -28.41 11.36
N HIS A 207 -8.41 -28.18 10.45
CA HIS A 207 -7.82 -29.21 9.59
C HIS A 207 -6.55 -29.85 10.16
N LYS A 208 -6.27 -29.66 11.46
CA LYS A 208 -5.08 -30.17 12.17
C LYS A 208 -3.75 -29.68 11.57
N ALA A 209 -3.72 -28.45 11.04
CA ALA A 209 -2.49 -27.87 10.52
C ALA A 209 -1.51 -27.53 11.66
N ARG A 210 -0.22 -27.76 11.44
CA ARG A 210 0.86 -27.37 12.36
C ARG A 210 1.58 -26.14 11.81
N SER A 211 1.82 -25.14 12.65
CA SER A 211 2.63 -23.97 12.29
C SER A 211 4.08 -24.19 12.70
N GLY A 212 5.02 -23.75 11.87
CA GLY A 212 6.45 -23.75 12.22
C GLY A 212 7.24 -22.83 11.30
N TYR A 213 8.55 -22.99 11.32
CA TYR A 213 9.49 -22.31 10.43
C TYR A 213 10.21 -23.32 9.57
N ALA A 214 10.41 -22.95 8.31
CA ALA A 214 11.19 -23.77 7.41
C ALA A 214 11.94 -22.92 6.40
N VAL A 215 13.09 -23.43 5.94
CA VAL A 215 13.87 -22.81 4.87
C VAL A 215 13.22 -23.18 3.55
N LEU A 216 12.56 -22.19 2.91
CA LEU A 216 12.00 -22.32 1.58
C LEU A 216 12.89 -21.56 0.60
N GLU A 217 13.46 -22.27 -0.38
CA GLU A 217 14.34 -21.67 -1.41
C GLU A 217 15.47 -20.81 -0.81
N GLY A 218 16.09 -21.27 0.28
CA GLY A 218 17.18 -20.58 0.97
C GLY A 218 16.77 -19.48 1.96
N VAL A 219 15.47 -19.18 2.11
CA VAL A 219 14.96 -18.18 3.05
C VAL A 219 14.13 -18.83 4.15
N THR A 220 14.46 -18.56 5.41
CA THR A 220 13.64 -19.00 6.55
C THR A 220 12.30 -18.25 6.55
N ARG A 221 11.21 -19.00 6.43
CA ARG A 221 9.85 -18.45 6.36
C ARG A 221 8.94 -19.15 7.35
N ARG A 222 7.87 -18.45 7.75
CA ARG A 222 6.78 -19.05 8.50
C ARG A 222 5.98 -19.95 7.58
N VAL A 223 5.81 -21.21 8.00
CA VAL A 223 5.11 -22.24 7.23
C VAL A 223 3.99 -22.85 8.04
N TRP A 224 2.97 -23.31 7.30
CA TRP A 224 1.94 -24.19 7.80
C TRP A 224 2.07 -25.54 7.11
N ALA A 225 1.83 -26.60 7.86
CA ALA A 225 1.85 -27.96 7.35
C ALA A 225 0.52 -28.67 7.57
N ILE A 226 0.00 -29.30 6.52
CA ILE A 226 -1.28 -30.01 6.49
C ILE A 226 -1.04 -31.47 6.05
N PRO A 227 -1.79 -32.46 6.56
CA PRO A 227 -1.74 -33.83 6.07
C PRO A 227 -2.14 -33.94 4.59
N GLN A 228 -1.39 -34.71 3.81
CA GLN A 228 -1.65 -34.89 2.38
C GLN A 228 -3.02 -35.53 2.10
N SER A 229 -3.58 -36.29 3.05
CA SER A 229 -4.90 -36.94 2.95
C SER A 229 -6.07 -35.97 2.80
N HIS A 230 -5.91 -34.71 3.22
CA HIS A 230 -6.95 -33.68 3.16
C HIS A 230 -6.97 -32.90 1.83
N LEU A 231 -6.03 -33.17 0.91
CA LEU A 231 -5.83 -32.39 -0.32
C LEU A 231 -6.05 -33.25 -1.56
N LYS A 232 -7.11 -32.94 -2.33
CA LYS A 232 -7.30 -33.46 -3.69
C LYS A 232 -6.85 -32.40 -4.70
N PHE A 233 -5.72 -32.62 -5.36
CA PHE A 233 -5.18 -31.68 -6.35
C PHE A 233 -6.06 -31.61 -7.60
N LYS A 234 -6.26 -30.40 -8.15
CA LYS A 234 -6.80 -30.22 -9.50
C LYS A 234 -5.67 -30.42 -10.53
N ALA A 235 -6.04 -30.86 -11.74
CA ALA A 235 -5.11 -31.14 -12.82
C ALA A 235 -4.18 -29.94 -13.08
N GLY A 236 -2.86 -30.14 -12.94
CA GLY A 236 -1.84 -29.12 -13.19
C GLY A 236 -0.97 -28.72 -11.99
N LYS A 237 -1.41 -28.97 -10.75
CA LYS A 237 -0.60 -28.64 -9.55
C LYS A 237 0.15 -29.87 -9.03
N ARG A 238 1.48 -29.83 -9.11
CA ARG A 238 2.39 -30.83 -8.52
C ARG A 238 3.15 -30.21 -7.35
N PRO A 239 3.29 -30.91 -6.20
CA PRO A 239 4.19 -30.46 -5.15
C PRO A 239 5.62 -30.40 -5.67
N ARG A 240 6.42 -29.47 -5.15
CA ARG A 240 7.85 -29.39 -5.51
C ARG A 240 8.57 -30.64 -4.98
N PRO A 241 9.59 -31.14 -5.70
CA PRO A 241 10.30 -32.36 -5.30
C PRO A 241 11.21 -32.15 -4.07
N THR A 242 11.55 -30.91 -3.73
CA THR A 242 12.46 -30.58 -2.63
C THR A 242 11.77 -30.76 -1.27
N PRO A 243 12.21 -31.73 -0.44
CA PRO A 243 11.65 -31.91 0.89
C PRO A 243 12.16 -30.82 1.84
N VAL A 244 11.31 -30.45 2.80
CA VAL A 244 11.54 -29.35 3.72
C VAL A 244 11.45 -29.83 5.17
N GLN A 245 12.33 -29.33 6.03
CA GLN A 245 12.32 -29.61 7.47
C GLN A 245 11.62 -28.46 8.20
N ILE A 246 10.73 -28.81 9.14
CA ILE A 246 9.99 -27.83 9.94
C ILE A 246 10.51 -27.82 11.37
N ALA A 247 10.82 -26.63 11.88
CA ALA A 247 11.18 -26.39 13.28
C ALA A 247 10.13 -25.48 13.97
N ASP A 248 9.79 -25.77 15.23
CA ASP A 248 8.83 -24.96 16.01
C ASP A 248 9.37 -23.59 16.46
N LYS A 249 10.71 -23.44 16.51
CA LYS A 249 11.41 -22.18 16.81
C LYS A 249 12.66 -22.06 15.92
N LEU A 250 13.04 -20.81 15.63
CA LEU A 250 14.31 -20.43 15.02
C LEU A 250 15.50 -20.95 15.84
#